data_AF-A0A944X338-F1
#
_entry.id   AF-A0A944X338-F1
#
_cell.length_a   1.000
_cell.length_b   1.000
_cell.length_c   1.000
_cell.angle_alpha   90.00
_cell.angle_beta   90.00
_cell.angle_gamma   90.00
#
_symmetry.space_group_name_H-M   'P 1'
#
loop_
_entity.id
_entity.type
_entity.pdbx_description
1 polymer ?
#
loop_
_entity_poly.entity_id
_entity_poly.type
_entity_poly.pdbx_seq_one_letter_code
_entity_poly.pdbx_strand_id
1 'polypeptide(L)'
;MTTSQQLEKEIKRIKARNKRVELDKAWETSWTRRILTLTLTYLIILVFFLVAKLEDPYVNATIPALAFVTGTSSIPHFKKFWTRYINKKR
;
A
#
# COMPACT_ATOMS: atom_id res chain seq x y z
N MET A 1 16.55 37.66 11.58
CA MET A 1 15.95 36.95 12.73
C MET A 1 14.52 36.61 12.34
N THR A 2 14.19 35.34 12.16
CA THR A 2 12.79 34.93 11.92
C THR A 2 11.99 35.23 13.17
N THR A 3 10.91 36.01 13.01
CA THR A 3 10.04 36.38 14.13
C THR A 3 9.25 35.16 14.59
N SER A 4 8.94 35.05 15.89
CA SER A 4 8.16 33.94 16.44
C SER A 4 6.85 33.68 15.68
N GLN A 5 6.24 34.74 15.14
CA GLN A 5 5.04 34.67 14.29
C GLN A 5 5.28 33.97 12.94
N GLN A 6 6.46 34.12 12.33
CA GLN A 6 6.82 33.43 11.09
C GLN A 6 6.99 31.92 11.34
N LEU A 7 7.64 31.56 12.45
CA LEU A 7 7.80 30.16 12.87
C LEU A 7 6.45 29.50 13.15
N GLU A 8 5.53 30.17 13.83
CA GLU A 8 4.16 29.65 14.04
C GLU A 8 3.42 29.39 12.74
N LYS A 9 3.55 30.30 11.76
CA LYS A 9 2.91 30.17 10.44
C LYS A 9 3.48 28.99 9.66
N GLU A 10 4.79 28.78 9.69
CA GLU A 10 5.44 27.61 9.10
C GLU A 10 5.02 26.31 9.78
N ILE A 11 4.97 26.26 11.11
CA ILE A 11 4.52 25.09 11.87
C ILE A 11 3.08 24.73 11.50
N LYS A 12 2.18 25.72 11.42
CA LYS A 12 0.78 25.48 11.00
C LYS A 12 0.71 24.92 9.58
N ARG A 13 1.52 25.45 8.64
CA ARG A 13 1.59 24.95 7.25
C ARG A 13 2.12 23.51 7.20
N ILE A 14 3.17 23.18 7.96
CA ILE A 14 3.74 21.83 8.03
C ILE A 14 2.70 20.85 8.62
N LYS A 15 2.04 21.20 9.72
CA LYS A 15 1.00 20.35 10.33
C LYS A 15 -0.16 20.10 9.37
N ALA A 16 -0.62 21.13 8.65
CA ALA A 16 -1.69 20.99 7.67
C ALA A 16 -1.31 20.05 6.52
N ARG A 17 -0.08 20.15 6.00
CA ARG A 17 0.43 19.22 4.97
C ARG A 17 0.56 17.80 5.52
N ASN A 18 1.17 17.64 6.69
CA ASN A 18 1.37 16.32 7.30
C ASN A 18 0.02 15.63 7.55
N LYS A 19 -1.02 16.36 7.98
CA LYS A 19 -2.36 15.79 8.15
C LYS A 19 -2.89 15.15 6.87
N ARG A 20 -2.69 15.78 5.71
CA ARG A 20 -3.09 15.22 4.40
C ARG A 20 -2.30 13.96 4.09
N VAL A 21 -0.98 14.02 4.24
CA VAL A 21 -0.08 12.89 3.98
C VAL A 21 -0.38 11.68 4.90
N GLU A 22 -0.69 11.91 6.17
CA GLU A 22 -1.03 10.83 7.09
C GLU A 22 -2.37 10.18 6.76
N LEU A 23 -3.36 10.94 6.28
CA LEU A 23 -4.61 10.38 5.77
C LEU A 23 -4.38 9.51 4.52
N ASP A 24 -3.56 9.99 3.58
CA ASP A 24 -3.20 9.21 2.39
C ASP A 24 -2.47 7.92 2.80
N LYS A 25 -1.47 7.99 3.68
CA LYS A 25 -0.79 6.80 4.22
C LYS A 25 -1.75 5.84 4.91
N ALA A 26 -2.69 6.36 5.71
CA ALA A 26 -3.71 5.54 6.37
C ALA A 26 -4.58 4.81 5.35
N TRP A 27 -4.96 5.47 4.25
CA TRP A 27 -5.65 4.83 3.13
C TRP A 27 -4.80 3.74 2.45
N GLU A 28 -3.53 4.02 2.15
CA GLU A 28 -2.63 3.05 1.51
C GLU A 28 -2.37 1.81 2.36
N THR A 29 -2.34 1.98 3.68
CA THR A 29 -2.14 0.90 4.65
C THR A 29 -3.44 0.25 5.12
N SER A 30 -4.59 0.82 4.75
CA SER A 30 -5.89 0.33 5.18
C SER A 30 -6.18 -1.07 4.67
N TRP A 31 -6.88 -1.85 5.50
CA TRP A 31 -7.47 -3.12 5.10
C TRP A 31 -8.53 -2.93 4.01
N THR A 32 -9.21 -1.78 4.01
CA THR A 32 -10.22 -1.42 2.99
C THR A 32 -9.63 -1.47 1.58
N ARG A 33 -8.47 -0.85 1.36
CA ARG A 33 -7.79 -0.90 0.05
C ARG A 33 -7.37 -2.33 -0.31
N ARG A 34 -6.85 -3.10 0.66
CA ARG A 34 -6.41 -4.49 0.44
C ARG A 34 -7.57 -5.39 0.02
N ILE A 35 -8.69 -5.32 0.72
CA ILE A 35 -9.90 -6.10 0.42
C ILE A 35 -10.47 -5.68 -0.93
N LEU A 36 -10.54 -4.37 -1.20
CA LEU A 36 -11.02 -3.87 -2.50
C LEU A 36 -10.17 -4.39 -3.67
N THR A 37 -8.84 -4.31 -3.56
CA THR A 37 -7.96 -4.83 -4.61
C THR A 37 -8.07 -6.34 -4.74
N LEU A 38 -8.15 -7.09 -3.64
CA LEU A 38 -8.39 -8.53 -3.66
C LEU A 38 -9.66 -8.90 -4.42
N THR A 39 -10.78 -8.28 -4.07
CA THR A 39 -12.09 -8.56 -4.69
C THR A 39 -12.08 -8.21 -6.18
N LEU A 40 -11.52 -7.05 -6.55
CA LEU A 40 -11.44 -6.65 -7.96
C LEU A 40 -10.54 -7.58 -8.78
N THR A 41 -9.36 -7.92 -8.26
CA THR A 41 -8.43 -8.85 -8.93
C THR A 41 -9.05 -10.24 -9.09
N TYR A 42 -9.71 -10.74 -8.05
CA TYR A 42 -10.41 -12.02 -8.11
C TYR A 42 -11.52 -12.02 -9.17
N LEU A 43 -12.36 -10.98 -9.20
CA LEU A 43 -13.45 -10.87 -10.18
C LEU A 43 -12.94 -10.79 -11.61
N ILE A 44 -11.92 -9.97 -11.88
CA ILE A 44 -11.33 -9.82 -13.22
C ILE A 44 -10.79 -11.16 -13.73
N ILE A 45 -10.07 -11.87 -12.87
CA ILE A 45 -9.42 -13.13 -13.24
C ILE A 45 -10.45 -14.25 -13.36
N LEU A 46 -11.45 -14.29 -12.49
CA LEU A 46 -12.56 -15.23 -12.60
C LEU A 46 -13.29 -15.06 -13.95
N VAL A 47 -13.64 -13.82 -14.33
CA VAL A 47 -14.27 -13.54 -15.62
C VAL A 47 -13.37 -13.95 -16.77
N PHE A 48 -12.07 -13.65 -16.71
CA PHE A 48 -11.10 -14.07 -17.72
C PHE A 48 -11.05 -15.60 -17.89
N PHE A 49 -11.00 -16.35 -16.79
CA PHE A 49 -10.94 -17.82 -16.82
C PHE A 49 -12.24 -18.44 -17.35
N LEU A 50 -13.39 -17.85 -17.01
CA LEU A 50 -14.68 -18.28 -17.55
C LEU A 50 -14.78 -18.07 -19.07
N VAL A 51 -14.33 -16.92 -19.57
CA VAL A 51 -14.31 -16.63 -21.01
C VAL A 51 -13.31 -17.52 -21.75
N ALA A 52 -12.15 -17.78 -21.15
CA ALA A 52 -11.10 -18.62 -21.71
C ALA A 52 -11.39 -20.13 -21.61
N LYS A 53 -12.49 -20.55 -20.96
CA LYS A 53 -12.86 -21.96 -20.70
C LYS A 53 -11.71 -22.78 -20.10
N LEU A 54 -10.96 -22.17 -19.19
CA LEU A 54 -9.86 -22.84 -18.49
C LEU A 54 -10.41 -23.76 -17.38
N GLU A 55 -9.66 -24.82 -17.09
CA GLU A 55 -9.98 -25.73 -15.98
C GLU A 55 -9.83 -25.00 -14.63
N ASP A 56 -10.70 -25.38 -13.68
CA ASP A 56 -10.78 -24.87 -12.31
C ASP A 56 -10.62 -23.33 -12.14
N PRO A 57 -11.52 -22.51 -12.73
CA PRO A 57 -11.49 -21.04 -12.64
C PRO A 57 -11.42 -20.51 -11.21
N TYR A 58 -12.16 -21.15 -10.30
CA TYR A 58 -12.32 -20.72 -8.92
C TYR A 58 -11.04 -20.92 -8.11
N VAL A 59 -10.31 -22.01 -8.36
CA VAL A 59 -9.05 -22.32 -7.68
C VAL A 59 -7.94 -21.44 -8.26
N ASN A 60 -7.86 -21.34 -9.58
CA ASN A 60 -6.81 -20.58 -10.23
C ASN A 60 -6.91 -19.06 -9.98
N ALA A 61 -8.12 -18.52 -9.79
CA ALA A 61 -8.31 -17.13 -9.40
C ALA A 61 -7.84 -16.79 -7.97
N THR A 62 -7.62 -17.79 -7.10
CA THR A 62 -7.07 -17.56 -5.75
C THR A 62 -5.56 -17.30 -5.73
N ILE A 63 -4.81 -17.82 -6.72
CA ILE A 63 -3.36 -17.64 -6.79
C ILE A 63 -2.96 -16.16 -6.90
N PRO A 64 -3.58 -15.35 -7.80
CA PRO A 64 -3.30 -13.92 -7.91
C PRO A 64 -3.71 -13.11 -6.68
N ALA A 65 -4.81 -13.51 -6.03
CA ALA A 65 -5.26 -12.91 -4.76
C ALA A 65 -4.21 -13.12 -3.64
N LEU A 66 -3.72 -14.36 -3.50
CA LEU A 66 -2.67 -14.71 -2.54
C LEU A 66 -1.33 -14.01 -2.87
N ALA A 67 -0.96 -13.93 -4.14
CA ALA A 67 0.23 -13.23 -4.59
C ALA A 67 0.18 -11.73 -4.23
N PHE A 68 -0.98 -11.09 -4.41
CA PHE A 68 -1.18 -9.68 -4.06
C PHE A 68 -1.07 -9.44 -2.54
N VAL A 69 -1.71 -10.28 -1.71
CA VAL A 69 -1.62 -10.16 -0.24
C VAL A 69 -0.20 -10.37 0.25
N THR A 70 0.49 -11.38 -0.29
CA THR A 70 1.87 -11.70 0.09
C THR A 70 2.82 -10.58 -0.32
N GLY A 71 2.67 -10.02 -1.52
CA GLY A 71 3.48 -8.90 -2.00
C GLY A 71 3.28 -7.62 -1.18
N THR A 72 2.03 -7.24 -0.92
CA THR A 72 1.72 -6.02 -0.14
C THR A 72 2.20 -6.09 1.30
N SER A 73 2.19 -7.28 1.94
CA SER A 73 2.72 -7.45 3.29
C SER A 73 4.25 -7.50 3.33
N SER A 74 4.90 -8.07 2.31
CA SER A 74 6.36 -8.30 2.33
C SER A 74 7.19 -7.02 2.13
N ILE A 75 6.71 -6.08 1.30
CA ILE A 75 7.40 -4.82 0.97
C ILE A 75 7.86 -4.01 2.21
N PRO A 76 7.01 -3.73 3.22
CA PRO A 76 7.45 -2.97 4.39
C PRO A 76 8.48 -3.72 5.25
N HIS A 77 8.39 -5.05 5.35
CA HIS A 77 9.39 -5.85 6.04
C HIS A 77 10.74 -5.83 5.32
N PHE A 78 10.72 -5.98 3.98
CA PHE A 78 11.93 -5.93 3.16
C PHE A 78 12.57 -4.53 3.20
N LYS A 79 11.77 -3.46 3.16
CA LYS A 79 12.25 -2.08 3.34
C LYS A 79 12.94 -1.88 4.69
N LYS A 80 12.38 -2.41 5.78
CA LYS A 80 12.98 -2.34 7.12
C LYS A 80 14.30 -3.12 7.19
N PHE A 81 14.37 -4.27 6.54
CA PHE A 81 15.59 -5.07 6.46
C PHE A 81 16.69 -4.35 5.66
N TRP A 82 16.36 -3.87 4.46
CA TRP A 82 17.28 -3.16 3.57
C TRP A 82 17.85 -1.88 4.17
N THR A 83 17.00 -1.07 4.81
CA THR A 83 17.44 0.17 5.49
C THR A 83 18.39 -0.09 6.65
N ARG A 84 18.18 -1.17 7.42
CA ARG A 84 19.14 -1.61 8.46
C ARG A 84 20.47 -2.04 7.86
N TYR A 85 20.45 -2.75 6.73
CA TYR A 85 21.66 -3.19 6.06
C TYR A 85 22.49 -2.02 5.51
N ILE A 86 21.86 -1.05 4.85
CA ILE A 86 22.54 0.14 4.33
C ILE A 86 23.10 1.02 5.47
N ASN A 87 22.33 1.26 6.53
CA ASN A 87 22.81 2.09 7.65
C ASN A 87 23.93 1.42 8.47
N LYS A 88 24.14 0.11 8.34
CA LYS A 88 25.29 -0.58 8.94
C LYS A 88 26.57 -0.44 8.11
N LYS A 89 26.44 -0.02 6.84
CA LYS A 89 27.53 0.08 5.87
C LYS A 89 28.05 1.51 5.68
N ARG A 90 27.49 2.49 6.39
CA ARG A 90 27.87 3.90 6.40
C ARG A 90 28.29 4.28 7.81
#